data_AF-A0A371RET5-F1
#
_entry.id   AF-A0A371RET5-F1
#
_cell.length_a   1.000
_cell.length_b   1.000
_cell.length_c   1.000
_cell.angle_alpha   90.00
_cell.angle_beta   90.00
_cell.angle_gamma   90.00
#
_symmetry.space_group_name_H-M   'P 1'
#
loop_
_entity.id
_entity.type
_entity.pdbx_description
1 polymer ?
#
loop_
_entity_poly.entity_id
_entity_poly.type
_entity_poly.pdbx_seq_one_letter_code
_entity_poly.pdbx_strand_id
1 'polypeptide(L)'
;MEDLTFVLSVAFSGADLTRALWLALVGSLFCTKNFQPLRMTAIIFLIDRIWPYAGMALAGYDMPEIAASVAYAVETFPRDATIYLLRFGGLFVLCASGYHLRLLIHRGNVSNKKMPVPY
;
A
#
# COMPACT_ATOMS: atom_id res chain seq x y z
N MET A 1 11.36 24.61 -8.76
CA MET A 1 10.25 23.66 -8.90
C MET A 1 10.91 22.30 -9.01
N GLU A 2 10.86 21.49 -7.95
CA GLU A 2 11.37 20.11 -8.04
C GLU A 2 10.54 19.35 -9.07
N ASP A 3 11.22 18.66 -9.96
CA ASP A 3 10.60 17.95 -11.07
C ASP A 3 9.73 16.82 -10.50
N LEU A 4 8.48 16.69 -10.97
CA LEU A 4 7.52 15.69 -10.46
C LEU A 4 8.12 14.28 -10.51
N THR A 5 8.94 14.03 -11.53
CA THR A 5 9.69 12.80 -11.73
C THR A 5 10.68 12.52 -10.59
N PHE A 6 11.36 13.56 -10.08
CA PHE A 6 12.29 13.45 -8.96
C PHE A 6 11.54 13.07 -7.68
N VAL A 7 10.44 13.75 -7.37
CA VAL A 7 9.61 13.47 -6.18
C VAL A 7 8.99 12.07 -6.25
N LEU A 8 8.53 11.63 -7.43
CA LEU A 8 8.05 10.27 -7.64
C LEU A 8 9.15 9.23 -7.44
N SER A 9 10.35 9.49 -7.94
CA SER A 9 11.49 8.58 -7.77
C SER A 9 11.89 8.44 -6.30
N VAL A 10 11.83 9.53 -5.52
CA VAL A 10 12.09 9.52 -4.07
C VAL A 10 10.99 8.78 -3.32
N ALA A 11 9.72 9.00 -3.67
CA ALA A 11 8.59 8.32 -3.02
C ALA A 11 8.60 6.79 -3.22
N PHE A 12 9.10 6.33 -4.38
CA PHE A 12 9.16 4.93 -4.80
C PHE A 12 10.61 4.41 -4.95
N SER A 13 11.52 4.85 -4.09
CA SER A 13 12.93 4.45 -4.17
C SER A 13 13.17 3.01 -3.69
N GLY A 14 13.85 2.21 -4.53
CA GLY A 14 14.53 0.96 -4.15
C GLY A 14 13.64 -0.11 -3.50
N ALA A 15 14.06 -0.62 -2.34
CA ALA A 15 13.42 -1.72 -1.62
C ALA A 15 11.98 -1.40 -1.15
N ASP A 16 11.66 -0.11 -0.97
CA ASP A 16 10.32 0.31 -0.56
C ASP A 16 9.29 0.12 -1.69
N LEU A 17 9.69 0.24 -2.96
CA LEU A 17 8.79 0.03 -4.09
C LEU A 17 8.34 -1.43 -4.16
N THR A 18 9.28 -2.38 -4.07
CA THR A 18 8.96 -3.81 -4.10
C THR A 18 8.05 -4.19 -2.94
N ARG A 19 8.32 -3.67 -1.73
CA ARG A 19 7.48 -3.88 -0.55
C ARG A 19 6.07 -3.31 -0.76
N ALA A 20 5.98 -2.05 -1.19
CA ALA A 20 4.71 -1.38 -1.46
C ALA A 20 3.89 -2.13 -2.51
N LEU A 21 4.53 -2.61 -3.58
CA LEU A 21 3.91 -3.41 -4.62
C LEU A 21 3.37 -4.74 -4.07
N TRP A 22 4.17 -5.45 -3.28
CA TRP A 22 3.75 -6.73 -2.69
C TRP A 22 2.57 -6.55 -1.72
N LEU A 23 2.65 -5.57 -0.83
CA LEU A 23 1.57 -5.25 0.12
C LEU A 23 0.30 -4.80 -0.61
N ALA A 24 0.42 -3.97 -1.66
CA ALA A 24 -0.71 -3.52 -2.45
C ALA A 24 -1.42 -4.66 -3.18
N LEU A 25 -0.65 -5.57 -3.80
CA LEU A 25 -1.19 -6.71 -4.53
C LEU A 25 -1.85 -7.71 -3.57
N VAL A 26 -1.19 -8.07 -2.48
CA VAL A 26 -1.78 -8.99 -1.50
C VAL A 26 -2.99 -8.37 -0.82
N GLY A 27 -2.92 -7.11 -0.43
CA GLY A 27 -4.07 -6.39 0.13
C GLY A 27 -5.25 -6.31 -0.84
N SER A 28 -5.00 -6.20 -2.15
CA SER A 28 -6.07 -6.22 -3.17
C SER A 28 -6.88 -7.52 -3.17
N LEU A 29 -6.31 -8.64 -2.73
CA LEU A 29 -7.02 -9.92 -2.59
C LEU A 29 -8.04 -9.88 -1.44
N PHE A 30 -7.80 -9.08 -0.42
CA PHE A 30 -8.71 -8.93 0.71
C PHE A 30 -9.79 -7.86 0.47
N CYS A 31 -9.69 -7.10 -0.62
CA CYS A 31 -10.76 -6.18 -1.03
C CYS A 31 -12.03 -6.95 -1.35
N THR A 32 -13.16 -6.52 -0.80
CA THR A 32 -14.49 -7.10 -1.06
C THR A 32 -15.47 -5.98 -1.36
N LYS A 33 -16.73 -6.30 -1.69
CA LYS A 33 -17.76 -5.28 -1.96
C LYS A 33 -17.96 -4.33 -0.77
N ASN A 34 -17.81 -4.83 0.46
CA ASN A 34 -17.91 -4.05 1.70
C ASN A 34 -16.56 -3.47 2.14
N PHE A 35 -15.45 -4.09 1.72
CA PHE A 35 -14.10 -3.66 2.04
C PHE A 35 -13.46 -2.99 0.82
N GLN A 36 -13.80 -1.72 0.65
CA GLN A 36 -13.40 -0.91 -0.51
C GLN A 36 -11.87 -0.76 -0.60
N PRO A 37 -11.32 -0.62 -1.82
CA PRO A 37 -9.89 -0.44 -2.04
C PRO A 37 -9.29 0.69 -1.19
N LEU A 38 -10.00 1.81 -1.01
CA LEU A 38 -9.51 2.93 -0.20
C LEU A 38 -9.23 2.55 1.27
N ARG A 39 -10.15 1.80 1.88
CA ARG A 39 -9.97 1.33 3.28
C ARG A 39 -8.80 0.36 3.39
N MET A 40 -8.67 -0.53 2.40
CA MET A 40 -7.56 -1.45 2.32
C MET A 40 -6.23 -0.72 2.13
N THR A 41 -6.18 0.29 1.27
CA THR A 41 -5.00 1.14 1.09
C THR A 41 -4.58 1.83 2.38
N ALA A 42 -5.53 2.32 3.19
CA ALA A 42 -5.20 2.90 4.50
C ALA A 42 -4.51 1.90 5.43
N ILE A 43 -5.00 0.66 5.48
CA ILE A 43 -4.36 -0.41 6.28
C ILE A 43 -2.97 -0.74 5.74
N ILE A 44 -2.84 -0.89 4.42
CA ILE A 44 -1.56 -1.18 3.77
C ILE A 44 -0.54 -0.07 4.04
N PHE A 45 -0.97 1.19 3.95
CA PHE A 45 -0.13 2.34 4.21
C PHE A 45 0.37 2.36 5.67
N LEU A 46 -0.49 2.03 6.63
CA LEU A 46 -0.09 1.88 8.03
C LEU A 46 0.92 0.75 8.21
N ILE A 47 0.70 -0.41 7.57
CA ILE A 47 1.64 -1.54 7.62
C ILE A 47 2.98 -1.13 7.01
N ASP A 48 2.98 -0.49 5.84
CA ASP A 48 4.20 0.01 5.18
C ASP A 48 4.98 0.97 6.08
N ARG A 49 4.28 1.80 6.86
CA ARG A 49 4.90 2.76 7.78
C ARG A 49 5.47 2.11 9.04
N ILE A 50 4.83 1.06 9.55
CA ILE A 50 5.28 0.34 10.75
C ILE A 50 6.44 -0.63 10.42
N TRP A 51 6.51 -1.11 9.19
CA TRP A 51 7.46 -2.13 8.74
C TRP A 51 8.94 -1.84 9.08
N PRO A 52 9.48 -0.61 8.90
CA PRO A 52 10.88 -0.33 9.22
C PRO A 52 11.19 -0.51 10.72
N TYR A 53 10.26 -0.12 11.59
CA TYR A 53 10.42 -0.25 13.05
C TYR A 53 10.32 -1.72 13.49
N ALA A 54 9.44 -2.49 12.86
CA ALA A 54 9.39 -3.93 13.06
C ALA A 54 10.72 -4.58 12.62
N GLY A 55 11.31 -4.12 11.52
CA GLY A 55 12.64 -4.56 11.06
C GLY A 55 13.76 -4.24 12.06
N MET A 56 13.76 -3.04 12.65
CA MET A 56 14.70 -2.65 13.72
C MET A 56 14.56 -3.54 14.95
N ALA A 57 13.33 -3.79 15.40
CA ALA A 57 13.07 -4.67 16.53
C ALA A 57 13.56 -6.11 16.27
N LEU A 58 13.35 -6.64 15.06
CA LEU A 58 13.84 -7.97 14.67
C LEU A 58 15.36 -8.03 14.52
N ALA A 59 16.00 -6.92 14.17
CA ALA A 59 17.45 -6.80 14.09
C ALA A 59 18.13 -6.63 15.47
N GLY A 60 17.35 -6.57 16.55
CA GLY A 60 17.87 -6.48 17.93
C GLY A 60 18.27 -5.07 18.35
N TYR A 61 17.73 -4.03 17.71
CA TYR A 61 17.94 -2.64 18.15
C TYR A 61 17.28 -2.39 19.50
N ASP A 62 17.91 -1.54 20.31
CA ASP A 62 17.39 -1.22 21.63
C ASP A 62 16.14 -0.33 21.52
N MET A 63 15.19 -0.51 22.46
CA MET A 63 13.93 0.25 22.48
C MET A 63 14.09 1.78 22.43
N PRO A 64 15.10 2.41 23.09
CA PRO A 64 15.36 3.84 22.97
C PRO A 64 15.74 4.27 21.54
N GLU A 65 16.44 3.43 20.79
CA GLU A 65 16.86 3.73 19.41
C GLU A 65 15.67 3.69 18.46
N ILE A 66 14.78 2.71 18.64
CA ILE A 66 13.51 2.63 17.91
C ILE A 66 12.63 3.84 18.25
N ALA A 67 12.52 4.21 19.54
CA ALA A 67 11.76 5.37 19.97
C ALA A 67 12.29 6.69 19.39
N ALA A 68 13.62 6.88 19.36
CA ALA A 68 14.25 8.04 18.73
C ALA A 68 13.95 8.12 17.22
N SER A 69 13.99 6.96 16.54
CA SER A 69 13.67 6.86 15.10
C SER A 69 12.20 7.16 14.81
N VAL A 70 11.28 6.77 15.70
CA VAL A 70 9.86 7.12 15.62
C VAL A 70 9.66 8.62 15.86
N ALA A 71 10.30 9.18 16.90
CA ALA A 71 10.20 10.60 17.21
C ALA A 71 10.65 11.48 16.03
N TYR A 72 11.81 11.15 15.43
CA TYR A 72 12.31 11.84 14.24
C TYR A 72 11.30 11.77 13.08
N ALA A 73 10.71 10.60 12.84
CA ALA A 73 9.73 10.42 11.77
C ALA A 73 8.42 11.19 11.98
N VAL A 74 8.07 11.49 13.24
CA VAL A 74 6.93 12.35 13.59
C VAL A 74 7.28 13.83 13.38
N GLU A 75 8.49 14.24 13.75
CA GLU A 75 8.96 15.62 13.56
C GLU A 75 9.09 16.00 12.07
N THR A 76 9.55 15.08 11.22
CA THR A 76 9.64 15.34 9.77
C THR A 76 8.33 15.14 9.02
N PHE A 77 7.28 14.63 9.69
CA PHE A 77 6.00 14.32 9.05
C PHE A 77 5.40 15.46 8.20
N PRO A 78 5.29 16.71 8.70
CA PRO A 78 4.73 17.81 7.89
C PRO A 78 5.61 18.18 6.70
N ARG A 79 6.93 17.99 6.79
CA ARG A 79 7.87 18.27 5.70
C ARG A 79 7.75 17.22 4.58
N ASP A 80 7.53 15.97 4.96
CA ASP A 80 7.45 14.83 4.04
C ASP A 80 6.02 14.49 3.61
N ALA A 81 5.03 15.33 3.98
CA ALA A 81 3.61 15.08 3.74
C ALA A 81 3.30 14.81 2.24
N THR A 82 3.93 15.53 1.33
CA THR A 82 3.79 15.33 -0.12
C THR A 82 4.24 13.94 -0.55
N ILE A 83 5.35 13.45 0.01
CA ILE A 83 5.88 12.10 -0.28
C ILE A 83 4.89 11.05 0.23
N TYR A 84 4.33 11.24 1.43
CA TYR A 84 3.33 10.33 1.99
C TYR A 84 2.03 10.29 1.17
N LEU A 85 1.56 11.44 0.69
CA LEU A 85 0.38 11.51 -0.17
C LEU A 85 0.62 10.79 -1.51
N LEU A 86 1.78 11.00 -2.13
CA LEU A 86 2.15 10.30 -3.36
C LEU A 86 2.27 8.79 -3.14
N ARG A 87 2.87 8.36 -2.03
CA ARG A 87 2.98 6.94 -1.69
C ARG A 87 1.60 6.31 -1.44
N PHE A 88 0.73 6.99 -0.68
CA PHE A 88 -0.64 6.55 -0.47
C PHE A 88 -1.41 6.45 -1.80
N GLY A 89 -1.27 7.45 -2.67
CA GLY A 89 -1.86 7.46 -4.00
C GLY A 89 -1.40 6.29 -4.86
N GLY A 90 -0.09 5.99 -4.91
CA GLY A 90 0.40 4.84 -5.68
C GLY A 90 -0.03 3.50 -5.10
N LEU A 91 -0.06 3.35 -3.76
CA LEU A 91 -0.63 2.17 -3.11
C LEU A 91 -2.11 2.00 -3.44
N PHE A 92 -2.87 3.10 -3.50
CA PHE A 92 -4.26 3.07 -3.92
C PHE A 92 -4.40 2.58 -5.35
N VAL A 93 -3.63 3.13 -6.29
CA VAL A 93 -3.66 2.74 -7.71
C VAL A 93 -3.28 1.27 -7.87
N LEU A 94 -2.27 0.78 -7.16
CA LEU A 94 -1.85 -0.63 -7.19
C LEU A 94 -2.92 -1.55 -6.58
N CYS A 95 -3.49 -1.17 -5.44
CA CYS A 95 -4.53 -1.97 -4.78
C CYS A 95 -5.82 -2.02 -5.62
N ALA A 96 -6.25 -0.88 -6.15
CA ALA A 96 -7.42 -0.77 -7.02
C ALA A 96 -7.21 -1.51 -8.33
N SER A 97 -6.05 -1.38 -8.97
CA SER A 97 -5.74 -2.12 -10.21
C SER A 97 -5.73 -3.63 -9.99
N GLY A 98 -5.14 -4.13 -8.90
CA GLY A 98 -5.20 -5.55 -8.52
C GLY A 98 -6.63 -6.04 -8.29
N TYR A 99 -7.44 -5.25 -7.59
CA TYR A 99 -8.85 -5.56 -7.35
C TYR A 99 -9.66 -5.64 -8.67
N HIS A 100 -9.49 -4.66 -9.56
CA HIS A 100 -10.16 -4.62 -10.85
C HIS A 100 -9.67 -5.73 -11.78
N LEU A 101 -8.38 -6.02 -11.81
CA LEU A 101 -7.81 -7.13 -12.58
C LEU A 101 -8.42 -8.46 -12.15
N ARG A 102 -8.54 -8.70 -10.84
CA ARG A 102 -9.20 -9.91 -10.31
C ARG A 102 -10.68 -9.98 -10.73
N LEU A 103 -11.40 -8.87 -10.67
CA LEU A 103 -12.79 -8.81 -11.14
C LEU A 103 -12.89 -9.11 -12.64
N LEU A 104 -11.98 -8.59 -13.46
CA LEU A 104 -11.95 -8.84 -14.91
C LEU A 104 -11.67 -10.32 -15.20
N ILE A 105 -10.69 -10.92 -14.54
CA ILE A 105 -10.36 -12.34 -14.69
C ILE A 105 -11.55 -13.23 -14.29
N HIS A 106 -12.20 -12.95 -13.15
CA HIS A 106 -13.34 -13.76 -12.72
C HIS A 106 -14.62 -13.49 -13.53
N ARG A 107 -14.87 -12.26 -14.00
CA ARG A 107 -16.01 -11.96 -14.87
C ARG A 107 -15.84 -12.54 -16.28
N GLY A 108 -14.60 -12.64 -16.78
CA GLY A 108 -14.29 -13.36 -18.02
C GLY A 108 -14.76 -14.83 -17.98
N ASN A 109 -14.77 -15.45 -16.80
CA ASN A 109 -15.25 -16.82 -16.59
C ASN A 109 -16.78 -16.97 -16.46
N VAL A 110 -17.55 -15.89 -16.31
CA VAL A 110 -19.02 -15.96 -16.16
C VAL A 110 -19.73 -15.95 -17.53
N SER A 111 -19.02 -15.65 -18.62
CA SER A 111 -19.59 -15.63 -19.98
C SER A 111 -19.89 -17.02 -20.58
N ASN A 112 -19.65 -18.13 -19.86
CA ASN A 112 -19.88 -19.48 -20.39
C ASN A 112 -20.70 -20.42 -19.48
N LYS A 113 -21.56 -19.88 -18.62
CA LYS A 113 -22.62 -20.68 -17.99
C LYS A 113 -23.96 -19.99 -18.09
N LYS A 114 -24.74 -20.40 -19.09
CA LYS A 114 -26.19 -20.46 -18.96
C LYS A 114 -26.49 -21.26 -17.69
N MET A 115 -26.89 -20.60 -16.62
CA MET A 115 -27.64 -21.26 -15.56
C MET A 115 -28.87 -20.41 -15.27
N PRO A 116 -30.08 -20.99 -15.37
CA PRO A 116 -31.29 -20.33 -14.93
C PRO A 116 -31.20 -20.14 -13.42
N VAL A 117 -31.63 -18.99 -12.92
CA VAL A 117 -31.78 -18.75 -11.48
C VAL A 117 -33.22 -19.14 -11.13
N PRO A 118 -33.48 -20.26 -10.43
CA PRO A 118 -34.74 -20.44 -9.74
C PRO A 118 -34.64 -19.75 -8.36
N TYR A 119 -35.46 -18.71 -8.21
CA TYR A 119 -35.89 -17.99 -7.00
C TYR A 119 -34.80 -17.42 -6.07
#